data_AF-A0A930THZ8-F1
#
_entry.id   AF-A0A930THZ8-F1
#
_cell.length_a   1.000
_cell.length_b   1.000
_cell.length_c   1.000
_cell.angle_alpha   90.00
_cell.angle_beta   90.00
_cell.angle_gamma   90.00
#
_symmetry.space_group_name_H-M   'P 1'
#
loop_
_entity.id
_entity.type
_entity.pdbx_description
1 polymer ?
#
loop_
_entity_poly.entity_id
_entity_poly.type
_entity_poly.pdbx_seq_one_letter_code
_entity_poly.pdbx_strand_id
1 'polypeptide(L)'
;MVALLGKLQGVIAASSLIPEQKDSLLDYLKPAKRKAEKEQPDKELIGKNLQNVSEMMKNLKETTEAGKSTWQTGVEVFQAVGPWLGMAAELLG
;
A
#
# COMPACT_ATOMS: atom_id res chain seq x y z
N MET A 1 0.37 13.74 -5.53
CA MET A 1 0.89 12.85 -4.48
C MET A 1 -0.09 12.66 -3.32
N VAL A 2 -0.49 13.71 -2.59
CA VAL A 2 -1.45 13.60 -1.46
C VAL A 2 -2.77 12.90 -1.85
N ALA A 3 -3.36 13.28 -2.99
CA ALA A 3 -4.59 12.65 -3.49
C ALA A 3 -4.42 11.14 -3.76
N LEU A 4 -3.25 10.72 -4.26
CA LEU A 4 -2.93 9.31 -4.50
C LEU A 4 -2.79 8.54 -3.19
N LEU A 5 -2.11 9.11 -2.20
CA LEU A 5 -1.98 8.51 -0.86
C LEU A 5 -3.34 8.45 -0.13
N GLY A 6 -4.22 9.43 -0.37
CA GLY A 6 -5.61 9.38 0.09
C GLY A 6 -6.41 8.26 -0.56
N LYS A 7 -6.27 8.06 -1.88
CA LYS A 7 -6.87 6.92 -2.58
C LYS A 7 -6.33 5.60 -2.02
N LEU A 8 -5.01 5.51 -1.80
CA LEU A 8 -4.28 4.40 -1.15
C LEU A 8 -4.95 3.97 0.16
N GLN A 9 -5.16 4.95 1.03
CA GLN A 9 -5.81 4.77 2.32
C GLN A 9 -7.25 4.22 2.17
N GLY A 10 -8.00 4.73 1.19
CA GLY A 10 -9.39 4.35 0.95
C GLY A 10 -9.55 2.88 0.56
N VAL A 11 -8.74 2.36 -0.36
CA VAL A 11 -8.84 0.93 -0.73
C VAL A 11 -8.35 0.03 0.39
N ILE A 12 -7.27 0.38 1.10
CA ILE A 12 -6.82 -0.44 2.24
C ILE A 12 -7.96 -0.58 3.26
N ALA A 13 -8.64 0.53 3.58
CA ALA A 13 -9.79 0.52 4.47
C ALA A 13 -10.95 -0.34 3.93
N ALA A 14 -11.26 -0.23 2.63
CA ALA A 14 -12.34 -0.95 1.97
C ALA A 14 -12.01 -2.42 1.59
N SER A 15 -10.76 -2.84 1.72
CA SER A 15 -10.31 -4.18 1.33
C SER A 15 -10.90 -5.28 2.22
N SER A 16 -10.86 -6.52 1.76
CA SER A 16 -11.25 -7.72 2.52
C SER A 16 -10.14 -8.24 3.47
N LEU A 17 -9.05 -7.47 3.65
CA LEU A 17 -7.97 -7.79 4.59
C LEU A 17 -8.48 -7.87 6.05
N ILE A 18 -7.83 -8.72 6.85
CA ILE A 18 -8.10 -8.77 8.29
C ILE A 18 -7.63 -7.46 8.98
N PRO A 19 -8.22 -7.09 10.12
CA PRO A 19 -7.93 -5.81 10.79
C PRO A 19 -6.44 -5.55 11.02
N GLU A 20 -5.68 -6.56 11.45
CA GLU A 20 -4.26 -6.45 11.79
C GLU A 20 -3.40 -6.10 10.56
N GLN A 21 -3.78 -6.62 9.39
CA GLN A 21 -3.10 -6.33 8.12
C GLN A 21 -3.44 -4.93 7.62
N LYS A 22 -4.70 -4.50 7.76
CA LYS A 22 -5.12 -3.13 7.43
C LYS A 22 -4.38 -2.12 8.29
N ASP A 23 -4.32 -2.35 9.60
CA ASP A 23 -3.66 -1.43 10.54
C ASP A 23 -2.18 -1.28 10.22
N SER A 24 -1.48 -2.39 9.98
CA SER A 24 -0.07 -2.36 9.60
C SER A 24 0.17 -1.55 8.30
N LEU A 25 -0.63 -1.78 7.26
CA LEU A 25 -0.53 -1.01 6.01
C LEU A 25 -0.82 0.48 6.22
N LEU A 26 -1.82 0.80 7.02
CA LEU A 26 -2.19 2.18 7.33
C LEU A 26 -1.13 2.89 8.16
N ASP A 27 -0.42 2.18 9.04
CA ASP A 27 0.64 2.75 9.87
C ASP A 27 1.90 3.11 9.06
N TYR A 28 2.18 2.38 7.98
CA TYR A 28 3.19 2.80 7.00
C TYR A 28 2.70 3.97 6.11
N LEU A 29 1.41 4.01 5.79
CA LEU A 29 0.85 5.01 4.88
C LEU A 29 0.64 6.40 5.52
N LYS A 30 0.16 6.45 6.76
CA LYS A 30 -0.15 7.73 7.45
C LYS A 30 1.06 8.69 7.48
N PRO A 31 2.29 8.25 7.82
CA PRO A 31 3.46 9.13 7.78
C PRO A 31 3.80 9.59 6.36
N ALA A 32 3.65 8.74 5.34
CA ALA A 32 3.88 9.12 3.95
C ALA A 32 2.92 10.23 3.50
N LYS A 33 1.63 10.11 3.86
CA LYS A 33 0.61 11.12 3.55
C LYS A 33 0.89 12.45 4.24
N ARG A 34 1.18 12.43 5.54
CA ARG A 34 1.54 13.64 6.31
C ARG A 34 2.76 14.36 5.73
N LYS A 35 3.76 13.60 5.26
CA LYS A 35 4.95 14.17 4.63
C LYS A 35 4.66 14.75 3.25
N ALA A 36 3.77 14.11 2.49
CA ALA A 36 3.34 14.59 1.19
C ALA A 36 2.51 15.88 1.24
N GLU A 37 1.87 16.17 2.38
CA GLU A 37 1.07 17.36 2.62
C GLU A 37 1.90 18.62 2.98
N LYS A 38 3.21 18.47 3.22
CA LYS A 38 4.10 19.60 3.52
C LYS A 38 4.38 20.42 2.25
N GLU A 39 4.61 21.73 2.41
CA GLU A 39 5.03 22.63 1.33
C GLU A 39 6.29 22.14 0.60
N GLN A 40 7.23 21.53 1.34
CA GLN A 40 8.40 20.84 0.79
C GLN A 40 8.35 19.37 1.19
N PRO A 41 7.74 18.52 0.36
CA PRO A 41 7.58 17.11 0.68
C PRO A 41 8.90 16.35 0.48
N ASP A 42 9.28 15.58 1.50
CA ASP A 42 10.45 14.71 1.48
C ASP A 42 10.16 13.47 0.61
N LYS A 43 10.52 13.57 -0.67
CA LYS A 43 10.23 12.54 -1.68
C LYS A 43 10.93 11.21 -1.39
N GLU A 44 12.12 11.24 -0.79
CA GLU A 44 12.88 10.04 -0.45
C GLU A 44 12.16 9.25 0.67
N LEU A 45 11.75 9.92 1.74
CA LEU A 45 11.00 9.27 2.82
C LEU A 45 9.62 8.80 2.38
N ILE A 46 8.98 9.51 1.45
CA ILE A 46 7.70 9.08 0.88
C ILE A 46 7.90 7.83 0.03
N GLY A 47 8.92 7.82 -0.83
CA GLY A 47 9.31 6.67 -1.63
C GLY A 47 9.62 5.42 -0.79
N LYS A 48 10.42 5.57 0.28
CA LYS A 48 10.74 4.48 1.19
C LYS A 48 9.51 3.89 1.89
N ASN A 49 8.57 4.74 2.32
CA ASN A 49 7.32 4.26 2.92
C ASN A 49 6.43 3.53 1.89
N LEU A 50 6.40 4.00 0.64
CA LEU A 50 5.68 3.33 -0.44
C LEU A 50 6.32 1.98 -0.81
N GLN A 51 7.64 1.88 -0.74
CA GLN A 51 8.35 0.61 -0.93
C GLN A 51 7.97 -0.39 0.17
N ASN A 52 7.95 0.02 1.45
CA ASN A 52 7.53 -0.86 2.55
C ASN A 52 6.09 -1.37 2.39
N VAL A 53 5.17 -0.49 1.96
CA VAL A 53 3.79 -0.90 1.62
C VAL A 53 3.83 -1.93 0.48
N SER A 54 4.65 -1.71 -0.55
CA SER A 54 4.77 -2.62 -1.69
C SER A 54 5.31 -4.01 -1.29
N GLU A 55 6.32 -4.04 -0.42
CA GLU A 55 6.92 -5.27 0.11
C GLU A 55 5.96 -6.03 1.02
N MET A 56 5.29 -5.35 1.96
CA MET A 56 4.28 -5.98 2.80
C MET A 56 3.17 -6.61 1.96
N MET A 57 2.74 -5.92 0.91
CA MET A 57 1.76 -6.47 -0.02
C MET A 57 2.32 -7.69 -0.74
N LYS A 58 3.52 -7.66 -1.33
CA LYS A 58 4.14 -8.85 -1.93
C LYS A 58 4.20 -10.05 -0.97
N ASN A 59 4.57 -9.82 0.29
CA ASN A 59 4.62 -10.88 1.30
C ASN A 59 3.23 -11.47 1.59
N LEU A 60 2.18 -10.64 1.61
CA LEU A 60 0.80 -11.11 1.69
C LEU A 60 0.41 -11.97 0.47
N LYS A 61 0.94 -11.66 -0.73
CA LYS A 61 0.77 -12.50 -1.95
C LYS A 61 1.32 -13.89 -1.73
N GLU A 62 2.59 -13.94 -1.37
CA GLU A 62 3.35 -15.19 -1.32
C GLU A 62 2.83 -16.09 -0.19
N THR A 63 2.42 -15.48 0.93
CA THR A 63 1.78 -16.20 2.05
C THR A 63 0.39 -16.73 1.68
N THR A 64 -0.35 -16.06 0.78
CA THR A 64 -1.68 -16.52 0.35
C THR A 64 -1.62 -17.53 -0.81
N GLU A 65 -0.60 -17.51 -1.67
CA GLU A 65 -0.36 -18.56 -2.69
C GLU A 65 -0.07 -19.93 -2.07
N ALA A 66 0.51 -19.97 -0.86
CA ALA A 66 0.75 -21.19 -0.10
C ALA A 66 -0.55 -21.87 0.43
N GLY A 67 -1.70 -21.19 0.38
CA GLY A 67 -3.00 -21.72 0.79
C GLY A 67 -4.11 -21.36 -0.21
N LYS A 68 -4.42 -22.27 -1.15
CA LYS A 68 -5.39 -22.08 -2.26
C LYS A 68 -6.72 -21.35 -1.93
N SER A 69 -7.23 -21.42 -0.70
CA SER A 69 -8.47 -20.74 -0.26
C SER A 69 -8.27 -19.25 0.04
N THR A 70 -7.11 -18.87 0.61
CA THR A 70 -6.78 -17.48 0.96
C THR A 70 -6.41 -16.65 -0.28
N TRP A 71 -6.07 -17.32 -1.38
CA TRP A 71 -5.70 -16.70 -2.66
C TRP A 71 -6.84 -15.91 -3.32
N GLN A 72 -8.11 -16.35 -3.17
CA GLN A 72 -9.25 -15.59 -3.69
C GLN A 72 -9.39 -14.21 -3.02
N THR A 73 -9.16 -14.14 -1.70
CA THR A 73 -9.10 -12.87 -0.96
C THR A 73 -7.87 -12.04 -1.32
N GLY A 74 -6.73 -12.69 -1.57
CA GLY A 74 -5.50 -12.02 -2.01
C GLY A 74 -5.68 -11.28 -3.34
N VAL A 75 -6.33 -11.89 -4.33
CA VAL A 75 -6.53 -11.30 -5.67
C VAL A 75 -7.27 -9.97 -5.63
N GLU A 76 -8.36 -9.86 -4.86
CA GLU A 76 -9.12 -8.59 -4.75
C GLU A 76 -8.25 -7.47 -4.19
N VAL A 77 -7.46 -7.78 -3.17
CA VAL A 77 -6.53 -6.84 -2.55
C VAL A 77 -5.45 -6.42 -3.55
N PHE A 78 -4.84 -7.37 -4.28
CA PHE A 78 -3.83 -7.07 -5.31
C PHE A 78 -4.38 -6.28 -6.47
N GLN A 79 -5.59 -6.57 -6.94
CA GLN A 79 -6.22 -5.79 -8.00
C GLN A 79 -6.48 -4.36 -7.54
N ALA A 80 -6.88 -4.20 -6.28
CA ALA A 80 -7.20 -2.89 -5.74
C ALA A 80 -5.93 -2.05 -5.44
N VAL A 81 -4.78 -2.68 -5.20
CA VAL A 81 -3.49 -1.99 -4.97
C VAL A 81 -2.51 -2.01 -6.15
N GLY A 82 -2.73 -2.86 -7.16
CA GLY A 82 -1.85 -3.05 -8.31
C GLY A 82 -1.56 -1.77 -9.09
N PRO A 83 -2.57 -0.91 -9.35
CA PRO A 83 -2.34 0.41 -9.95
C PRO A 83 -1.36 1.30 -9.14
N TRP A 84 -1.20 1.04 -7.84
CA TRP A 84 -0.38 1.87 -6.95
C TRP A 84 1.07 1.43 -6.88
N LEU A 85 1.34 0.13 -7.01
CA LEU A 85 2.71 -0.39 -7.17
C LEU A 85 3.38 0.21 -8.41
N GLY A 86 2.62 0.37 -9.51
CA GLY A 86 3.09 1.05 -10.71
C GLY A 86 3.42 2.52 -10.48
N MET A 87 2.55 3.26 -9.79
CA MET A 87 2.77 4.70 -9.52
C MET A 87 3.87 4.97 -8.48
N ALA A 88 4.11 4.07 -7.52
CA ALA A 88 5.25 4.19 -6.61
C ALA A 88 6.58 4.06 -7.35
N ALA A 89 6.64 3.17 -8.35
CA ALA A 89 7.80 3.05 -9.23
C ALA A 89 8.02 4.32 -10.09
N GLU A 90 6.95 4.98 -10.54
CA GLU A 90 7.04 6.26 -11.27
C GLU A 90 7.50 7.45 -10.38
N LEU A 91 7.26 7.40 -9.07
CA LEU A 91 7.70 8.46 -8.15
C LEU A 91 9.17 8.31 -7.71
N LEU A 92 9.72 7.11 -7.83
CA LEU A 92 11.09 6.75 -7.47
C LEU A 92 12.04 6.75 -8.69
N GLY A 93 11.49 6.83 -9.90
CA GLY A 93 12.22 6.90 -11.18
C GLY A 93 12.51 8.33 -11.64
#